data_AF-A0A4R4D2H9-F1
#
_entry.id   AF-A0A4R4D2H9-F1
#
_cell.length_a   1.000
_cell.length_b   1.000
_cell.length_c   1.000
_cell.angle_alpha   90.00
_cell.angle_beta   90.00
_cell.angle_gamma   90.00
#
_symmetry.space_group_name_H-M   'P 1'
#
loop_
_entity.id
_entity.type
_entity.pdbx_description
1 polymer ?
#
loop_
_entity_poly.entity_id
_entity_poly.type
_entity_poly.pdbx_seq_one_letter_code
_entity_poly.pdbx_strand_id
1 'polypeptide(L)'
;MGCWGITAFESDDGLDAVNFFRGNLPEDGKLELGKMIEAMQKDEGYVPDVTDGYSHTGPMAFAEIAVKFLDQDIGDLDYNEEWAANDNKFNTVTSFTATKESIRWLRDYIYETLKCAKENAELIAKQGVHEWDRWGGWFEEKNWHDWQNHMSMLVNRMDSLLASPESQIELLHPQEQANGPVMELNQ
;
A
#
# COMPACT_ATOMS: atom_id res chain seq x y z
N MET A 1 -4.53 21.38 9.43
CA MET A 1 -4.82 21.57 8.00
C MET A 1 -5.66 20.38 7.57
N GLY A 2 -6.63 20.55 6.66
CA GLY A 2 -7.47 19.43 6.22
C GLY A 2 -6.73 18.49 5.26
N CYS A 3 -7.27 17.29 5.07
CA CYS A 3 -6.67 16.24 4.26
C CYS A 3 -6.87 16.48 2.75
N TRP A 4 -5.86 16.12 1.95
CA TRP A 4 -5.84 16.15 0.48
C TRP A 4 -5.19 14.86 -0.04
N GLY A 5 -5.53 14.44 -1.26
CA GLY A 5 -5.10 13.16 -1.85
C GLY A 5 -5.98 12.01 -1.40
N ILE A 6 -6.31 11.05 -2.27
CA ILE A 6 -7.16 9.88 -1.97
C ILE A 6 -6.31 8.67 -1.61
N THR A 7 -5.11 8.59 -2.18
CA THR A 7 -4.15 7.50 -2.03
C THR A 7 -2.97 7.94 -1.15
N ALA A 8 -2.25 6.97 -0.58
CA ALA A 8 -1.05 7.28 0.18
C ALA A 8 0.02 8.01 -0.67
N PHE A 9 0.06 7.73 -1.99
CA PHE A 9 0.96 8.41 -2.94
C PHE A 9 0.70 9.92 -3.12
N GLU A 10 -0.39 10.45 -2.60
CA GLU A 10 -0.76 11.87 -2.75
C GLU A 10 -0.58 12.67 -1.45
N SER A 11 0.10 12.08 -0.46
CA SER A 11 0.32 12.66 0.86
C SER A 11 1.76 12.56 1.30
N ASP A 12 2.23 13.51 2.12
CA ASP A 12 3.60 13.50 2.66
C ASP A 12 3.85 12.23 3.49
N ASP A 13 2.95 11.90 4.43
CA ASP A 13 3.08 10.70 5.29
C ASP A 13 3.10 9.39 4.47
N GLY A 14 2.27 9.31 3.44
CA GLY A 14 2.24 8.14 2.56
C GLY A 14 3.45 8.06 1.63
N LEU A 15 3.93 9.19 1.10
CA LEU A 15 5.16 9.25 0.30
C LEU A 15 6.40 8.90 1.12
N ASP A 16 6.46 9.29 2.39
CA ASP A 16 7.50 8.85 3.32
C ASP A 16 7.48 7.33 3.50
N ALA A 17 6.30 6.72 3.62
CA ALA A 17 6.18 5.26 3.68
C ALA A 17 6.58 4.57 2.36
N VAL A 18 6.26 5.15 1.20
CA VAL A 18 6.71 4.64 -0.11
C VAL A 18 8.23 4.75 -0.22
N ASN A 19 8.82 5.85 0.23
CA ASN A 19 10.27 6.06 0.27
C ASN A 19 10.95 5.04 1.20
N PHE A 20 10.35 4.79 2.37
CA PHE A 20 10.79 3.75 3.28
C PHE A 20 10.75 2.37 2.60
N PHE A 21 9.64 2.02 1.95
CA PHE A 21 9.52 0.76 1.22
C PHE A 21 10.61 0.64 0.14
N ARG A 22 10.79 1.67 -0.68
CA ARG A 22 11.79 1.72 -1.75
C ARG A 22 13.22 1.58 -1.20
N GLY A 23 13.51 2.22 -0.07
CA GLY A 23 14.82 2.17 0.60
C GLY A 23 15.15 0.80 1.21
N ASN A 24 14.14 -0.04 1.46
CA ASN A 24 14.29 -1.37 2.05
C ASN A 24 14.14 -2.51 1.04
N LEU A 25 14.11 -2.21 -0.27
CA LEU A 25 14.06 -3.24 -1.30
C LEU A 25 15.32 -4.13 -1.24
N PRO A 26 15.16 -5.47 -1.31
CA PRO A 26 16.28 -6.39 -1.23
C PRO A 26 17.11 -6.38 -2.53
N GLU A 27 18.43 -6.49 -2.39
CA GLU A 27 19.37 -6.46 -3.53
C GLU A 27 19.18 -7.63 -4.51
N ASP A 28 18.67 -8.77 -4.03
CA ASP A 28 18.41 -9.95 -4.87
C ASP A 28 17.06 -9.87 -5.61
N GLY A 29 16.31 -8.78 -5.42
CA GLY A 29 15.00 -8.55 -6.04
C GLY A 29 13.89 -9.45 -5.51
N LYS A 30 14.12 -10.24 -4.46
CA LYS A 30 13.13 -11.17 -3.89
C LYS A 30 12.46 -10.57 -2.67
N LEU A 31 11.32 -9.96 -2.90
CA LEU A 31 10.58 -9.21 -1.90
C LEU A 31 9.60 -10.11 -1.12
N GLU A 32 9.55 -9.91 0.19
CA GLU A 32 8.61 -10.57 1.08
C GLU A 32 7.85 -9.51 1.90
N LEU A 33 6.53 -9.43 1.72
CA LEU A 33 5.71 -8.39 2.34
C LEU A 33 5.80 -8.42 3.87
N GLY A 34 5.87 -9.61 4.47
CA GLY A 34 6.01 -9.76 5.92
C GLY A 34 7.27 -9.09 6.48
N LYS A 35 8.42 -9.27 5.81
CA LYS A 35 9.69 -8.63 6.22
C LYS A 35 9.62 -7.12 6.10
N MET A 36 8.94 -6.61 5.06
CA MET A 36 8.72 -5.17 4.91
C MET A 36 7.86 -4.62 6.05
N ILE A 37 6.76 -5.31 6.39
CA ILE A 37 5.88 -4.92 7.51
C ILE A 37 6.67 -4.94 8.83
N GLU A 38 7.45 -5.98 9.10
CA GLU A 38 8.30 -6.06 10.29
C GLU A 38 9.32 -4.92 10.37
N ALA A 39 9.85 -4.47 9.23
CA ALA A 39 10.75 -3.32 9.18
C ALA A 39 9.99 -2.02 9.49
N MET A 40 8.81 -1.82 8.89
CA MET A 40 7.96 -0.63 9.11
C MET A 40 7.50 -0.52 10.56
N GLN A 41 7.08 -1.62 11.18
CA GLN A 41 6.59 -1.66 12.57
C GLN A 41 7.64 -1.27 13.62
N LYS A 42 8.94 -1.20 13.27
CA LYS A 42 9.99 -0.78 14.21
C LYS A 42 10.00 0.73 14.44
N ASP A 43 9.33 1.49 13.60
CA ASP A 43 9.19 2.94 13.73
C ASP A 43 7.70 3.27 13.82
N GLU A 44 7.28 3.66 15.03
CA GLU A 44 5.89 3.96 15.37
C GLU A 44 5.32 5.09 14.50
N GLY A 45 6.17 5.94 13.90
CA GLY A 45 5.74 7.00 12.99
C GLY A 45 5.04 6.50 11.73
N TYR A 46 5.36 5.30 11.24
CA TYR A 46 4.73 4.74 10.04
C TYR A 46 3.45 3.97 10.33
N VAL A 47 3.25 3.50 11.56
CA VAL A 47 2.13 2.65 11.96
C VAL A 47 1.40 3.30 13.15
N PRO A 48 0.70 4.42 12.91
CA PRO A 48 -0.08 5.06 13.97
C PRO A 48 -1.20 4.15 14.48
N ASP A 49 -1.75 4.48 15.65
CA ASP A 49 -2.87 3.72 16.22
C ASP A 49 -4.13 3.89 15.35
N VAL A 50 -4.83 2.78 15.08
CA VAL A 50 -6.02 2.79 14.22
C VAL A 50 -7.13 3.69 14.77
N THR A 51 -7.17 3.90 16.09
CA THR A 51 -8.18 4.74 16.75
C THR A 51 -8.01 6.23 16.45
N ASP A 52 -6.83 6.67 16.01
CA ASP A 52 -6.61 8.03 15.54
C ASP A 52 -7.35 8.28 14.20
N GLY A 53 -7.56 7.23 13.41
CA GLY A 53 -8.31 7.31 12.15
C GLY A 53 -7.62 8.17 11.08
N TYR A 54 -6.29 8.21 11.08
CA TYR A 54 -5.53 8.97 10.07
C TYR A 54 -5.81 8.48 8.64
N SER A 55 -5.89 9.44 7.72
CA SER A 55 -6.26 9.16 6.34
C SER A 55 -5.17 8.46 5.54
N HIS A 56 -3.91 8.85 5.70
CA HIS A 56 -2.78 8.24 5.01
C HIS A 56 -1.81 7.69 6.03
N THR A 57 -1.39 6.44 5.83
CA THR A 57 -0.56 5.69 6.78
C THR A 57 0.40 4.76 6.04
N GLY A 58 1.45 4.29 6.71
CA GLY A 58 2.37 3.30 6.16
C GLY A 58 1.68 2.01 5.71
N PRO A 59 0.80 1.40 6.52
CA PRO A 59 0.03 0.23 6.12
C PRO A 59 -0.84 0.47 4.88
N MET A 60 -1.43 1.66 4.71
CA MET A 60 -2.16 2.01 3.48
C MET A 60 -1.22 2.02 2.27
N ALA A 61 -0.07 2.69 2.37
CA ALA A 61 0.93 2.72 1.28
C ALA A 61 1.40 1.30 0.90
N PHE A 62 1.67 0.45 1.90
CA PHE A 62 2.11 -0.93 1.66
C PHE A 62 1.03 -1.77 0.98
N ALA A 63 -0.24 -1.58 1.34
CA ALA A 63 -1.36 -2.24 0.68
C ALA A 63 -1.54 -1.77 -0.77
N GLU A 64 -1.39 -0.47 -1.03
CA GLU A 64 -1.45 0.06 -2.39
C GLU A 64 -0.29 -0.45 -3.25
N ILE A 65 0.94 -0.50 -2.72
CA ILE A 65 2.09 -1.10 -3.40
C ILE A 65 1.81 -2.57 -3.74
N ALA A 66 1.30 -3.37 -2.79
CA ALA A 66 0.95 -4.76 -3.03
C ALA A 66 -0.10 -4.92 -4.14
N VAL A 67 -1.13 -4.07 -4.15
CA VAL A 67 -2.16 -4.04 -5.20
C VAL A 67 -1.58 -3.63 -6.56
N LYS A 68 -0.67 -2.65 -6.61
CA LYS A 68 0.01 -2.23 -7.83
C LYS A 68 0.87 -3.34 -8.43
N PHE A 69 1.60 -4.10 -7.62
CA PHE A 69 2.32 -5.28 -8.09
C PHE A 69 1.36 -6.36 -8.63
N LEU A 70 0.26 -6.61 -7.92
CA LEU A 70 -0.76 -7.58 -8.34
C LEU A 70 -1.40 -7.20 -9.69
N ASP A 71 -1.62 -5.91 -9.92
CA ASP A 71 -2.20 -5.38 -11.16
C ASP A 71 -1.14 -5.13 -12.26
N GLN A 72 0.14 -5.40 -11.97
CA GLN A 72 1.28 -5.09 -12.84
C GLN A 72 1.35 -3.60 -13.23
N ASP A 73 0.86 -2.72 -12.36
CA ASP A 73 0.82 -1.27 -12.49
C ASP A 73 1.89 -0.60 -11.59
N ILE A 74 3.15 -0.93 -11.86
CA ILE A 74 4.30 -0.46 -11.06
C ILE A 74 4.98 0.79 -11.64
N GLY A 75 4.50 1.31 -12.77
CA GLY A 75 5.16 2.38 -13.52
C GLY A 75 5.30 3.70 -12.74
N ASP A 76 4.38 3.95 -11.81
CA ASP A 76 4.33 5.18 -11.01
C ASP A 76 4.90 4.98 -9.58
N LEU A 77 5.51 3.83 -9.28
CA LEU A 77 6.12 3.59 -7.98
C LEU A 77 7.50 4.24 -7.84
N ASP A 78 8.19 4.50 -8.95
CA ASP A 78 9.47 5.20 -8.98
C ASP A 78 9.31 6.63 -9.49
N TYR A 79 10.29 7.47 -9.12
CA TYR A 79 10.39 8.83 -9.61
C TYR A 79 10.62 8.80 -11.12
N ASN A 80 9.81 9.55 -11.87
CA ASN A 80 9.86 9.62 -13.32
C ASN A 80 10.77 10.76 -13.82
N GLU A 81 11.32 11.54 -12.90
CA GLU A 81 12.20 12.67 -13.20
C GLU A 81 13.60 12.22 -13.61
N GLU A 82 14.22 13.00 -14.49
CA GLU A 82 15.54 12.71 -15.05
C GLU A 82 16.65 12.57 -14.00
N TRP A 83 16.52 13.27 -12.85
CA TRP A 83 17.47 13.17 -11.73
C TRP A 83 17.39 11.82 -10.99
N ALA A 84 16.26 11.11 -11.12
CA ALA A 84 16.00 9.83 -10.48
C ALA A 84 15.95 8.66 -11.49
N ALA A 85 16.38 8.87 -12.73
CA ALA A 85 16.37 7.84 -13.78
C ALA A 85 17.16 6.56 -13.41
N ASN A 86 18.12 6.65 -12.47
CA ASN A 86 18.89 5.51 -11.95
C ASN A 86 18.29 4.90 -10.66
N ASP A 87 17.21 5.47 -10.12
CA ASP A 87 16.53 5.05 -8.90
C ASP A 87 15.29 4.19 -9.18
N ASN A 88 15.22 3.57 -10.36
CA ASN A 88 14.15 2.69 -10.80
C ASN A 88 14.16 1.32 -10.08
N LYS A 89 14.07 1.37 -8.74
CA LYS A 89 14.31 0.27 -7.81
C LYS A 89 13.15 -0.72 -7.78
N PHE A 90 11.92 -0.30 -8.03
CA PHE A 90 10.80 -1.24 -8.08
C PHE A 90 10.89 -2.18 -9.30
N ASN A 91 11.51 -1.72 -10.39
CA ASN A 91 11.78 -2.56 -11.55
C ASN A 91 12.88 -3.61 -11.33
N THR A 92 13.63 -3.55 -10.23
CA THR A 92 14.59 -4.62 -9.87
C THR A 92 13.93 -5.77 -9.11
N VAL A 93 12.65 -5.64 -8.71
CA VAL A 93 11.90 -6.69 -8.03
C VAL A 93 11.58 -7.79 -9.04
N THR A 94 12.10 -8.99 -8.81
CA THR A 94 11.92 -10.15 -9.69
C THR A 94 10.87 -11.12 -9.16
N SER A 95 10.60 -11.09 -7.86
CA SER A 95 9.50 -11.84 -7.24
C SER A 95 9.00 -11.09 -6.02
N PHE A 96 7.70 -11.11 -5.78
CA PHE A 96 7.10 -10.52 -4.58
C PHE A 96 6.09 -11.48 -3.98
N THR A 97 6.31 -11.87 -2.74
CA THR A 97 5.44 -12.83 -2.04
C THR A 97 4.91 -12.27 -0.72
N ALA A 98 3.78 -12.81 -0.28
CA ALA A 98 3.17 -12.50 1.00
C ALA A 98 2.63 -13.76 1.68
N THR A 99 2.60 -13.77 3.00
CA THR A 99 1.88 -14.80 3.76
C THR A 99 0.44 -14.34 4.02
N LYS A 100 -0.47 -15.28 4.30
CA LYS A 100 -1.82 -14.92 4.76
C LYS A 100 -1.83 -14.05 6.00
N GLU A 101 -0.83 -14.20 6.87
CA GLU A 101 -0.70 -13.39 8.08
C GLU A 101 -0.39 -11.93 7.72
N SER A 102 0.58 -11.69 6.84
CA SER A 102 0.93 -10.34 6.37
C SER A 102 -0.24 -9.64 5.67
N ILE A 103 -0.97 -10.38 4.81
CA ILE A 103 -2.16 -9.84 4.13
C ILE A 103 -3.28 -9.53 5.12
N ARG A 104 -3.54 -10.44 6.07
CA ARG A 104 -4.58 -10.22 7.10
C ARG A 104 -4.23 -9.02 7.96
N TRP A 105 -2.96 -8.85 8.34
CA TRP A 105 -2.52 -7.71 9.12
C TRP A 105 -2.81 -6.38 8.43
N LEU A 106 -2.43 -6.23 7.15
CA LEU A 106 -2.76 -5.01 6.38
C LEU A 106 -4.26 -4.80 6.27
N ARG A 107 -5.02 -5.87 5.95
CA ARG A 107 -6.47 -5.80 5.81
C ARG A 107 -7.14 -5.31 7.08
N ASP A 108 -6.78 -5.90 8.23
CA ASP A 108 -7.40 -5.60 9.51
C ASP A 108 -7.05 -4.17 9.94
N TYR A 109 -5.79 -3.74 9.74
CA TYR A 109 -5.37 -2.36 10.02
C TYR A 109 -6.17 -1.33 9.21
N ILE A 110 -6.28 -1.54 7.88
CA ILE A 110 -7.01 -0.62 6.99
C ILE A 110 -8.50 -0.59 7.34
N TYR A 111 -9.09 -1.75 7.59
CA TYR A 111 -10.49 -1.87 7.98
C TYR A 111 -10.79 -1.14 9.30
N GLU A 112 -10.00 -1.37 10.35
CA GLU A 112 -10.21 -0.73 11.65
C GLU A 112 -9.92 0.79 11.56
N THR A 113 -8.89 1.22 10.83
CA THR A 113 -8.61 2.65 10.61
C THR A 113 -9.78 3.35 9.93
N LEU A 114 -10.33 2.75 8.85
CA LEU A 114 -11.51 3.28 8.15
C LEU A 114 -12.73 3.38 9.09
N LYS A 115 -12.96 2.34 9.90
CA LYS A 115 -14.06 2.31 10.85
C LYS A 115 -13.91 3.40 11.92
N CYS A 116 -12.73 3.51 12.55
CA CYS A 116 -12.45 4.52 13.55
C CYS A 116 -12.51 5.93 12.97
N ALA A 117 -12.00 6.17 11.76
CA ALA A 117 -12.10 7.46 11.09
C ALA A 117 -13.56 7.92 10.92
N LYS A 118 -14.45 7.00 10.56
CA LYS A 118 -15.89 7.28 10.42
C LYS A 118 -16.56 7.55 11.77
N GLU A 119 -16.26 6.73 12.78
CA GLU A 119 -16.77 6.93 14.14
C GLU A 119 -16.30 8.28 14.72
N ASN A 120 -15.02 8.63 14.51
CA ASN A 120 -14.45 9.90 14.92
C ASN A 120 -15.14 11.08 14.20
N ALA A 121 -15.34 11.00 12.88
CA ALA A 121 -16.06 12.03 12.13
C ALA A 121 -17.50 12.22 12.64
N GLU A 122 -18.21 11.16 12.99
CA GLU A 122 -19.56 11.25 13.56
C GLU A 122 -19.58 11.86 14.98
N LEU A 123 -18.58 11.53 15.80
CA LEU A 123 -18.44 12.10 17.15
C LEU A 123 -18.12 13.59 17.09
N ILE A 124 -17.17 13.98 16.23
CA ILE A 124 -16.78 15.37 16.02
C ILE A 124 -17.96 16.13 15.40
N ALA A 125 -18.69 15.59 14.42
CA ALA A 125 -19.87 16.25 13.84
C ALA A 125 -20.94 16.65 14.87
N LYS A 126 -21.10 15.89 15.96
CA LYS A 126 -22.05 16.21 17.04
C LYS A 126 -21.60 17.37 17.92
N GLN A 127 -20.29 17.63 17.99
CA GLN A 127 -19.68 18.64 18.87
C GLN A 127 -19.06 19.81 18.09
N GLY A 128 -18.89 19.62 16.79
CA GLY A 128 -18.15 20.49 15.88
C GLY A 128 -18.90 21.77 15.56
N VAL A 129 -18.13 22.75 15.13
CA VAL A 129 -18.63 24.09 14.74
C VAL A 129 -18.40 24.36 13.26
N HIS A 130 -17.65 23.49 12.56
CA HIS A 130 -17.35 23.61 11.15
C HIS A 130 -18.01 22.50 10.32
N GLU A 131 -18.40 22.82 9.10
CA GLU A 131 -19.08 21.86 8.21
C GLU A 131 -18.20 20.65 7.86
N TRP A 132 -16.88 20.83 7.76
CA TRP A 132 -15.91 19.78 7.46
C TRP A 132 -15.63 18.83 8.64
N ASP A 133 -16.11 19.14 9.84
CA ASP A 133 -15.95 18.28 11.02
C ASP A 133 -16.66 16.92 10.83
N ARG A 134 -17.73 16.90 10.02
CA ARG A 134 -18.46 15.68 9.65
C ARG A 134 -17.78 14.85 8.56
N TRP A 135 -16.69 15.35 8.00
CA TRP A 135 -15.93 14.72 6.94
C TRP A 135 -14.53 14.33 7.43
N GLY A 136 -14.35 14.10 8.73
CA GLY A 136 -13.06 13.63 9.26
C GLY A 136 -11.90 14.60 9.02
N GLY A 137 -12.16 15.89 8.89
CA GLY A 137 -11.15 16.90 8.60
C GLY A 137 -10.80 17.06 7.10
N TRP A 138 -11.54 16.43 6.19
CA TRP A 138 -11.40 16.65 4.76
C TRP A 138 -12.09 17.94 4.32
N PHE A 139 -11.49 18.66 3.38
CA PHE A 139 -12.05 19.93 2.88
C PHE A 139 -13.30 19.75 2.04
N GLU A 140 -13.41 18.62 1.32
CA GLU A 140 -14.52 18.31 0.43
C GLU A 140 -15.15 16.97 0.81
N GLU A 141 -16.48 16.95 0.92
CA GLU A 141 -17.26 15.72 1.16
C GLU A 141 -16.93 14.61 0.14
N LYS A 142 -16.79 15.00 -1.13
CA LYS A 142 -16.47 14.07 -2.21
C LYS A 142 -15.16 13.34 -1.92
N ASN A 143 -14.12 14.06 -1.50
CA ASN A 143 -12.81 13.46 -1.24
C ASN A 143 -12.85 12.54 -0.02
N TRP A 144 -13.62 12.89 1.01
CA TRP A 144 -13.88 12.01 2.15
C TRP A 144 -14.54 10.68 1.74
N HIS A 145 -15.54 10.73 0.85
CA HIS A 145 -16.19 9.51 0.35
C HIS A 145 -15.29 8.72 -0.60
N ASP A 146 -14.55 9.41 -1.48
CA ASP A 146 -13.63 8.78 -2.42
C ASP A 146 -12.50 8.04 -1.66
N TRP A 147 -11.96 8.62 -0.59
CA TRP A 147 -11.01 7.94 0.30
C TRP A 147 -11.61 6.72 1.01
N GLN A 148 -12.83 6.83 1.56
CA GLN A 148 -13.50 5.67 2.18
C GLN A 148 -13.74 4.53 1.17
N ASN A 149 -14.11 4.87 -0.08
CA ASN A 149 -14.31 3.91 -1.15
C ASN A 149 -12.97 3.23 -1.51
N HIS A 150 -11.89 3.99 -1.57
CA HIS A 150 -10.55 3.47 -1.82
C HIS A 150 -10.07 2.52 -0.71
N MET A 151 -10.21 2.92 0.56
CA MET A 151 -9.90 2.06 1.72
C MET A 151 -10.72 0.75 1.68
N SER A 152 -12.01 0.84 1.36
CA SER A 152 -12.88 -0.33 1.21
C SER A 152 -12.45 -1.23 0.05
N MET A 153 -12.01 -0.64 -1.06
CA MET A 153 -11.47 -1.39 -2.20
C MET A 153 -10.18 -2.12 -1.79
N LEU A 154 -9.26 -1.49 -1.07
CA LEU A 154 -8.05 -2.16 -0.56
C LEU A 154 -8.40 -3.35 0.33
N VAL A 155 -9.34 -3.18 1.27
CA VAL A 155 -9.83 -4.29 2.12
C VAL A 155 -10.36 -5.45 1.28
N ASN A 156 -11.20 -5.16 0.28
CA ASN A 156 -11.77 -6.19 -0.60
C ASN A 156 -10.70 -6.92 -1.43
N ARG A 157 -9.66 -6.20 -1.89
CA ARG A 157 -8.53 -6.81 -2.59
C ARG A 157 -7.78 -7.77 -1.67
N MET A 158 -7.52 -7.37 -0.43
CA MET A 158 -6.88 -8.25 0.55
C MET A 158 -7.76 -9.45 0.94
N ASP A 159 -9.08 -9.28 1.10
CA ASP A 159 -10.00 -10.39 1.37
C ASP A 159 -10.02 -11.40 0.21
N SER A 160 -9.92 -10.93 -1.04
CA SER A 160 -9.81 -11.79 -2.22
C SER A 160 -8.52 -12.62 -2.19
N LEU A 161 -7.40 -12.01 -1.79
CA LEU A 161 -6.13 -12.72 -1.59
C LEU A 161 -6.21 -13.76 -0.46
N LEU A 162 -6.88 -13.44 0.65
CA LEU A 162 -7.05 -14.35 1.79
C LEU A 162 -7.94 -15.56 1.47
N ALA A 163 -8.88 -15.40 0.54
CA ALA A 163 -9.76 -16.46 0.06
C ALA A 163 -9.04 -17.51 -0.81
N SER A 164 -7.86 -17.18 -1.35
CA SER A 164 -7.03 -18.15 -2.08
C SER A 164 -6.68 -19.35 -1.19
N PRO A 165 -6.71 -20.60 -1.68
CA PRO A 165 -6.32 -21.77 -0.91
C PRO A 165 -4.81 -21.84 -0.61
N GLU A 166 -4.01 -21.04 -1.31
CA GLU A 166 -2.54 -21.06 -1.20
C GLU A 166 -2.05 -20.48 0.14
N SER A 167 -1.01 -21.09 0.70
CA SER A 167 -0.41 -20.63 1.96
C SER A 167 0.49 -19.40 1.78
N GLN A 168 1.11 -19.29 0.60
CA GLN A 168 1.93 -18.17 0.17
C GLN A 168 1.28 -17.57 -1.06
N ILE A 169 1.16 -16.25 -1.09
CA ILE A 169 0.51 -15.47 -2.13
C ILE A 169 1.61 -14.83 -2.98
N GLU A 170 1.57 -15.04 -4.29
CA GLU A 170 2.46 -14.38 -5.24
C GLU A 170 1.81 -13.07 -5.70
N LEU A 171 2.39 -11.93 -5.31
CA LEU A 171 1.99 -10.60 -5.74
C LEU A 171 2.67 -10.20 -7.05
N LEU A 172 3.84 -10.79 -7.32
CA LEU A 172 4.52 -10.74 -8.61
C LEU A 172 5.10 -12.12 -8.89
N HIS A 173 4.64 -12.72 -9.99
CA HIS A 173 5.22 -13.96 -10.49
C HIS A 173 6.63 -13.71 -11.03
N PRO A 174 7.62 -14.57 -10.74
CA PRO A 174 8.90 -14.55 -11.42
C PRO A 174 8.68 -14.61 -12.94
N GLN A 175 9.27 -13.70 -13.70
CA GLN A 175 9.35 -13.89 -15.14
C GLN A 175 10.13 -15.20 -15.37
N GLU A 176 9.46 -16.23 -15.89
CA GLU A 176 10.14 -17.40 -16.40
C GLU A 176 11.14 -16.91 -17.45
N GLN A 177 12.43 -17.13 -17.20
CA GLN A 177 13.43 -16.97 -18.25
C GLN A 177 12.97 -17.87 -19.39
N ALA A 178 12.53 -17.26 -20.49
CA ALA A 178 12.28 -17.98 -21.73
C ALA A 178 13.60 -18.61 -22.15
N ASN A 179 13.80 -19.87 -21.76
CA ASN A 179 14.85 -20.72 -22.28
C ASN A 179 14.56 -20.87 -23.78
N GLY A 180 15.12 -19.95 -24.56
CA GLY A 180 15.16 -20.08 -26.01
C GLY A 180 15.77 -21.43 -26.37
N PRO A 181 15.26 -22.11 -27.40
CA PRO A 181 15.73 -23.44 -27.74
C PRO A 181 17.23 -23.38 -28.03
N VAL A 182 18.01 -24.15 -27.27
CA VAL A 182 19.40 -24.43 -27.60
C VAL A 182 19.40 -25.17 -28.93
N MET A 183 19.68 -24.44 -30.01
CA MET A 183 20.02 -25.07 -31.29
C MET A 183 21.36 -25.77 -31.11
N GLU A 184 21.32 -27.08 -30.88
CA GLU A 184 22.47 -27.95 -31.11
C GLU A 184 22.87 -27.84 -32.58
N LEU A 185 23.92 -27.08 -32.85
CA LEU A 185 24.62 -27.11 -34.14
C LEU A 185 25.42 -28.41 -34.20
N ASN A 186 24.77 -29.46 -34.69
CA ASN A 186 25.46 -30.64 -35.22
C ASN A 186 26.01 -30.30 -36.60
N GLN A 187 27.30 -29.96 -36.67
CA GLN A 187 28.29 -30.46 -37.64
C GLN A 187 29.67 -29.84 -37.44
#